data_AF-A0A3A2ZTC9-F1
#
_entry.id   AF-A0A3A2ZTC9-F1
#
_cell.length_a   1.000
_cell.length_b   1.000
_cell.length_c   1.000
_cell.angle_alpha   90.00
_cell.angle_beta   90.00
_cell.angle_gamma   90.00
#
_symmetry.space_group_name_H-M   'P 1'
#
loop_
_entity.id
_entity.type
_entity.pdbx_description
1 polymer ?
#
loop_
_entity_poly.entity_id
_entity_poly.type
_entity_poly.pdbx_seq_one_letter_code
_entity_poly.pdbx_strand_id
1 'polypeptide(L)'
;MAWALHDKLGDSIRQQKSQWDGTVMHNNQDGHPASAWPIATYQGILLYLVLALQRSRQRLLNQLDYDILVTLVTTCRRHNLFFYPRMVARYQDINSVACIWVGVEEIKRFGIALYRVCKLCSNGNSSNVDECGRFKHDLLTLPDLQFPMPESDELWNAESNIALSNRLADINPNAALDGRRQKNWISNLGELCSDCLMI
;
A
#
# COMPACT_ATOMS: atom_id res chain seq x y z
N MET A 1 23.37 15.90 1.61
CA MET A 1 23.52 14.43 1.81
C MET A 1 22.21 13.68 1.56
N ALA A 2 21.08 14.07 2.16
CA ALA A 2 19.78 13.40 1.96
C ALA A 2 19.30 13.34 0.50
N TRP A 3 19.50 14.40 -0.30
CA TRP A 3 19.03 14.43 -1.70
C TRP A 3 19.84 13.53 -2.65
N ALA A 4 21.16 13.47 -2.49
CA ALA A 4 22.00 12.56 -3.26
C ALA A 4 21.64 11.09 -2.99
N LEU A 5 21.20 10.78 -1.76
CA LEU A 5 20.68 9.46 -1.42
C LEU A 5 19.33 9.20 -2.12
N HIS A 6 18.42 10.18 -2.15
CA HIS A 6 17.14 10.08 -2.85
C HIS A 6 17.35 9.84 -4.35
N ASP A 7 18.23 10.61 -5.01
CA ASP A 7 18.53 10.46 -6.43
C ASP A 7 19.12 9.06 -6.72
N LYS A 8 20.10 8.61 -5.92
CA LYS A 8 20.70 7.26 -6.03
C LYS A 8 19.69 6.13 -5.78
N LEU A 9 18.76 6.33 -4.85
CA LEU A 9 17.68 5.39 -4.59
C LEU A 9 16.74 5.30 -5.81
N GLY A 10 16.41 6.43 -6.43
CA GLY A 10 15.63 6.47 -7.67
C GLY A 10 16.29 5.68 -8.79
N ASP A 11 17.61 5.84 -8.99
CA ASP A 11 18.36 5.06 -9.97
C ASP A 11 18.32 3.56 -9.67
N SER A 12 18.50 3.19 -8.40
CA SER A 12 18.48 1.78 -7.97
C SER A 12 17.09 1.15 -8.17
N ILE A 13 16.02 1.87 -7.83
CA ILE A 13 14.62 1.42 -8.03
C ILE A 13 14.36 1.14 -9.52
N ARG A 14 14.82 2.03 -10.41
CA ARG A 14 14.67 1.87 -11.86
C ARG A 14 15.50 0.70 -12.38
N GLN A 15 16.75 0.57 -11.93
CA GLN A 15 17.64 -0.52 -12.33
C GLN A 15 17.08 -1.89 -11.91
N GLN A 16 16.46 -1.96 -10.73
CA GLN A 16 15.88 -3.20 -10.19
C GLN A 16 14.41 -3.42 -10.58
N LYS A 17 13.85 -2.61 -11.50
CA LYS A 17 12.44 -2.67 -11.90
C LYS A 17 11.94 -4.08 -12.21
N SER A 18 12.69 -4.81 -13.03
CA SER A 18 12.35 -6.19 -13.43
C SER A 18 12.31 -7.20 -12.28
N GLN A 19 12.95 -6.90 -11.14
CA GLN A 19 12.95 -7.77 -9.97
C GLN A 19 11.70 -7.58 -9.12
N TRP A 20 11.22 -6.35 -8.98
CA TRP A 20 10.09 -6.04 -8.08
C TRP A 20 8.76 -5.87 -8.82
N ASP A 21 8.76 -5.56 -10.11
CA ASP A 21 7.56 -5.46 -10.94
C ASP A 21 6.94 -6.84 -11.26
N GLY A 22 7.59 -7.93 -10.83
CA GLY A 22 7.17 -9.31 -10.93
C GLY A 22 6.89 -9.79 -12.37
N THR A 23 7.44 -9.14 -13.39
CA THR A 23 7.39 -9.67 -14.78
C THR A 23 8.09 -11.02 -14.88
N VAL A 24 9.08 -11.27 -14.02
CA VAL A 24 9.66 -12.60 -13.78
C VAL A 24 8.74 -13.38 -12.84
N MET A 25 7.59 -13.82 -13.34
CA MET A 25 6.82 -14.88 -12.68
C MET A 25 7.67 -16.14 -12.78
N HIS A 26 8.45 -16.45 -11.73
CA HIS A 26 9.05 -17.77 -11.62
C HIS A 26 7.87 -18.76 -11.56
N ASN A 27 7.73 -19.59 -12.60
CA ASN A 27 6.71 -20.63 -12.77
C ASN A 27 6.70 -21.71 -11.67
N ASN A 28 7.39 -21.49 -10.55
CA ASN A 28 7.50 -22.45 -9.47
C ASN A 28 6.47 -22.10 -8.40
N GLN A 29 5.26 -22.63 -8.58
CA GLN A 29 4.17 -22.60 -7.60
C GLN A 29 4.43 -23.48 -6.36
N ASP A 30 5.70 -23.66 -5.98
CA ASP A 30 6.13 -24.49 -4.83
C ASP A 30 6.74 -23.65 -3.69
N GLY A 31 6.81 -22.32 -3.85
CA GLY A 31 7.32 -21.41 -2.82
C GLY A 31 6.21 -20.79 -1.97
N HIS A 32 6.34 -20.87 -0.64
CA HIS A 32 5.41 -20.31 0.36
C HIS A 32 4.80 -18.94 -0.02
N PRO A 33 3.50 -18.71 0.23
CA PRO A 33 2.82 -17.46 -0.12
C PRO A 33 3.39 -16.24 0.62
N ALA A 34 4.05 -16.44 1.76
CA ALA A 34 4.73 -15.41 2.53
C ALA A 34 5.95 -14.80 1.82
N SER A 35 6.56 -15.46 0.82
CA SER A 35 7.70 -14.90 0.06
C SER A 35 7.31 -14.27 -1.28
N ALA A 36 6.04 -14.36 -1.69
CA ALA A 36 5.63 -14.02 -3.05
C ALA A 36 5.64 -12.52 -3.38
N TRP A 37 5.64 -11.65 -2.36
CA TRP A 37 5.54 -10.18 -2.55
C TRP A 37 6.61 -9.45 -1.72
N PRO A 38 7.44 -8.60 -2.32
CA PRO A 38 8.43 -7.82 -1.60
C PRO A 38 7.80 -6.55 -0.98
N ILE A 39 6.98 -6.72 0.07
CA ILE A 39 6.26 -5.61 0.73
C ILE A 39 7.22 -4.49 1.18
N ALA A 40 8.34 -4.85 1.81
CA ALA A 40 9.36 -3.89 2.23
C ALA A 40 9.91 -3.05 1.06
N THR A 41 10.11 -3.68 -0.10
CA THR A 41 10.54 -2.97 -1.31
C THR A 41 9.46 -2.00 -1.80
N TYR A 42 8.20 -2.43 -1.82
CA TYR A 42 7.08 -1.56 -2.21
C TYR A 42 6.93 -0.36 -1.28
N GLN A 43 7.08 -0.55 0.03
CA GLN A 43 7.09 0.54 1.00
C GLN A 43 8.28 1.47 0.80
N GLY A 44 9.48 0.94 0.52
CA GLY A 44 10.67 1.74 0.19
C GLY A 44 10.46 2.61 -1.05
N ILE A 45 9.84 2.05 -2.11
CA ILE A 45 9.48 2.80 -3.32
C ILE A 45 8.44 3.87 -3.00
N LEU A 46 7.42 3.56 -2.19
CA LEU A 46 6.41 4.55 -1.79
C LEU A 46 7.03 5.70 -0.99
N LEU A 47 7.94 5.40 -0.06
CA LEU A 47 8.68 6.43 0.68
C LEU A 47 9.51 7.31 -0.26
N TYR A 48 10.19 6.72 -1.25
CA TYR A 48 10.89 7.47 -2.29
C TYR A 48 9.94 8.44 -3.03
N LEU A 49 8.75 7.98 -3.41
CA LEU A 49 7.75 8.80 -4.11
C LEU A 49 7.19 9.92 -3.22
N VAL A 50 6.94 9.63 -1.93
CA VAL A 50 6.50 10.65 -0.95
C VAL A 50 7.55 11.74 -0.80
N LEU A 51 8.83 11.38 -0.69
CA LEU A 51 9.93 12.34 -0.61
C LEU A 51 10.09 13.15 -1.91
N ALA A 52 9.89 12.52 -3.07
CA ALA A 52 9.87 13.21 -4.36
C ALA A 52 8.74 14.26 -4.41
N LEU A 53 7.55 13.92 -3.92
CA LEU A 53 6.42 14.85 -3.80
C LEU A 53 6.71 16.01 -2.84
N GLN A 54 7.33 15.73 -1.69
CA GLN A 54 7.71 16.77 -0.73
C GLN A 54 8.76 17.74 -1.30
N ARG A 55 9.65 17.24 -2.16
CA ARG A 55 10.64 18.07 -2.88
C ARG A 55 9.99 18.96 -3.93
N SER A 56 8.88 18.52 -4.52
CA SER A 56 8.15 19.26 -5.54
C SER A 56 7.34 20.39 -4.92
N ARG A 57 7.69 21.65 -5.23
CA ARG A 57 6.93 22.83 -4.80
C ARG A 57 5.47 22.79 -5.28
N GLN A 58 5.23 22.10 -6.39
CA GLN A 58 3.90 21.95 -6.99
C GLN A 58 3.19 20.67 -6.55
N ARG A 59 3.80 19.86 -5.67
CA ARG A 59 3.30 18.52 -5.27
C ARG A 59 3.03 17.61 -6.48
N LEU A 60 3.86 17.75 -7.51
CA LEU A 60 3.81 16.99 -8.74
C LEU A 60 5.06 16.12 -8.87
N LEU A 61 4.86 14.85 -9.22
CA LEU A 61 5.95 13.98 -9.62
C LEU A 61 6.44 14.37 -11.01
N ASN A 62 7.74 14.22 -11.25
CA ASN A 62 8.26 14.25 -12.63
C ASN A 62 7.80 12.97 -13.38
N GLN A 63 7.99 12.95 -14.70
CA GLN A 63 7.56 11.84 -15.54
C GLN A 63 8.17 10.49 -15.11
N LEU A 64 9.46 10.47 -14.75
CA LEU A 64 10.16 9.25 -14.36
C LEU A 64 9.61 8.66 -13.05
N ASP A 65 9.33 9.51 -12.08
CA ASP A 65 8.76 9.11 -10.79
C ASP A 65 7.29 8.71 -10.92
N TYR A 66 6.56 9.37 -11.82
CA TYR A 66 5.20 8.98 -12.17
C TYR A 66 5.16 7.58 -12.80
N ASP A 67 6.08 7.26 -13.72
CA ASP A 67 6.17 5.92 -14.32
C ASP A 67 6.48 4.82 -13.27
N ILE A 68 7.28 5.16 -12.25
CA ILE A 68 7.51 4.28 -11.08
C ILE A 68 6.20 4.07 -10.32
N LEU A 69 5.45 5.13 -10.04
CA LEU A 69 4.14 5.05 -9.37
C LEU A 69 3.16 4.16 -10.16
N VAL A 70 3.04 4.37 -11.48
CA VAL A 70 2.17 3.56 -12.35
C VAL A 70 2.57 2.09 -12.31
N THR A 71 3.88 1.80 -12.39
CA THR A 71 4.38 0.43 -12.33
C THR A 71 4.08 -0.21 -10.98
N LEU A 72 4.31 0.52 -9.88
CA LEU A 72 4.03 0.05 -8.53
C LEU A 72 2.55 -0.29 -8.37
N VAL A 73 1.65 0.62 -8.73
CA VAL A 73 0.20 0.39 -8.63
C VAL A 73 -0.23 -0.82 -9.47
N THR A 74 0.22 -0.90 -10.72
CA THR A 74 -0.06 -2.06 -11.59
C THR A 74 0.40 -3.37 -10.97
N THR A 75 1.60 -3.37 -10.40
CA THR A 75 2.21 -4.54 -9.74
C THR A 75 1.39 -4.95 -8.51
N CYS A 76 1.06 -3.99 -7.64
CA CYS A 76 0.25 -4.23 -6.45
C CYS A 76 -1.14 -4.79 -6.79
N ARG A 77 -1.79 -4.27 -7.85
CA ARG A 77 -3.09 -4.78 -8.33
C ARG A 77 -2.99 -6.21 -8.83
N ARG A 78 -1.96 -6.51 -9.63
CA ARG A 78 -1.74 -7.87 -10.16
C ARG A 78 -1.52 -8.90 -9.05
N HIS A 79 -0.84 -8.52 -7.97
CA HIS A 79 -0.67 -9.39 -6.80
C HIS A 79 -1.92 -9.47 -5.90
N ASN A 80 -2.96 -8.66 -6.18
CA ASN A 80 -4.15 -8.48 -5.35
C ASN A 80 -3.81 -8.05 -3.92
N LEU A 81 -2.85 -7.12 -3.78
CA LEU A 81 -2.41 -6.63 -2.47
C LEU A 81 -3.54 -5.92 -1.71
N PHE A 82 -4.47 -5.28 -2.40
CA PHE A 82 -5.56 -4.51 -1.79
C PHE A 82 -6.81 -5.35 -1.49
N PHE A 83 -6.69 -6.69 -1.50
CA PHE A 83 -7.79 -7.60 -1.18
C PHE A 83 -7.54 -8.31 0.15
N TYR A 84 -8.36 -8.02 1.16
CA TYR A 84 -8.14 -8.50 2.53
C TYR A 84 -7.95 -10.02 2.66
N PRO A 85 -8.79 -10.88 2.03
CA PRO A 85 -8.57 -12.33 2.09
C PRO A 85 -7.21 -12.77 1.55
N ARG A 86 -6.69 -12.07 0.52
CA ARG A 86 -5.35 -12.34 -0.04
C ARG A 86 -4.25 -11.91 0.92
N MET A 87 -4.41 -10.77 1.61
CA MET A 87 -3.48 -10.33 2.65
C MET A 87 -3.36 -11.37 3.77
N VAL A 88 -4.49 -11.91 4.24
CA VAL A 88 -4.52 -12.91 5.33
C VAL A 88 -3.96 -14.26 4.85
N ALA A 89 -4.33 -14.71 3.64
CA ALA A 89 -3.86 -15.98 3.08
C ALA A 89 -2.32 -16.05 2.95
N ARG A 90 -1.65 -14.90 2.86
CA ARG A 90 -0.18 -14.80 2.88
C ARG A 90 0.44 -15.42 4.14
N TYR A 91 -0.23 -15.29 5.28
CA TYR A 91 0.30 -15.70 6.58
C TYR A 91 -0.27 -17.04 7.06
N GLN A 92 -0.86 -17.84 6.17
CA GLN A 92 -1.49 -19.12 6.52
C GLN A 92 -0.55 -20.11 7.23
N ASP A 93 0.75 -20.03 6.95
CA ASP A 93 1.78 -20.92 7.50
C ASP A 93 2.45 -20.34 8.77
N ILE A 94 2.00 -19.17 9.25
CA ILE A 94 2.58 -18.45 10.38
C ILE A 94 1.69 -18.64 11.60
N ASN A 95 2.24 -19.18 12.69
CA ASN A 95 1.49 -19.49 13.91
C ASN A 95 1.47 -18.34 14.94
N SER A 96 2.02 -17.17 14.60
CA SER A 96 2.07 -16.01 15.49
C SER A 96 0.98 -15.01 15.15
N VAL A 97 -0.05 -14.90 16.00
CA VAL A 97 -1.17 -13.95 15.82
C VAL A 97 -0.67 -12.51 15.72
N ALA A 98 0.30 -12.12 16.56
CA ALA A 98 0.92 -10.80 16.49
C ALA A 98 1.61 -10.56 15.12
N CYS A 99 2.34 -11.55 14.59
CA CYS A 99 3.02 -11.42 13.31
C CYS A 99 2.02 -11.33 12.14
N ILE A 100 0.97 -12.15 12.14
CA ILE A 100 -0.11 -12.09 11.15
C ILE A 100 -0.77 -10.70 11.19
N TRP A 101 -1.13 -10.23 12.38
CA TRP A 101 -1.82 -8.95 12.56
C TRP A 101 -0.96 -7.78 12.07
N VAL A 102 0.31 -7.69 12.54
CA VAL A 102 1.23 -6.62 12.11
C VAL A 102 1.42 -6.65 10.61
N GLY A 103 1.64 -7.83 10.03
CA GLY A 103 1.88 -7.97 8.60
C GLY A 103 0.65 -7.64 7.74
N VAL A 104 -0.57 -7.86 8.23
CA VAL A 104 -1.80 -7.45 7.54
C VAL A 104 -2.00 -5.94 7.67
N GLU A 105 -1.87 -5.40 8.88
CA GLU A 105 -2.01 -3.97 9.17
C GLU A 105 -0.99 -3.10 8.41
N GLU A 106 0.22 -3.63 8.23
CA GLU A 106 1.26 -3.02 7.41
C GLU A 106 0.82 -2.86 5.95
N ILE A 107 0.23 -3.89 5.36
CA ILE A 107 -0.25 -3.86 3.97
C ILE A 107 -1.45 -2.90 3.85
N LYS A 108 -2.37 -2.87 4.82
CA LYS A 108 -3.49 -1.92 4.83
C LYS A 108 -2.99 -0.47 4.85
N ARG A 109 -2.08 -0.13 5.77
CA ARG A 109 -1.47 1.21 5.88
C ARG A 109 -0.74 1.59 4.60
N PHE A 110 0.04 0.67 4.03
CA PHE A 110 0.69 0.84 2.73
C PHE A 110 -0.33 1.16 1.61
N GLY A 111 -1.42 0.39 1.53
CA GLY A 111 -2.45 0.58 0.51
C GLY A 111 -3.13 1.96 0.59
N ILE A 112 -3.45 2.41 1.81
CA ILE A 112 -4.01 3.76 2.02
C ILE A 112 -3.00 4.85 1.64
N ALA A 113 -1.74 4.71 2.06
CA ALA A 113 -0.71 5.69 1.73
C ALA A 113 -0.48 5.78 0.21
N LEU A 114 -0.45 4.64 -0.48
CA LEU A 114 -0.33 4.60 -1.94
C LEU A 114 -1.54 5.24 -2.63
N TYR A 115 -2.76 4.99 -2.14
CA TYR A 115 -3.97 5.67 -2.64
C TYR A 115 -3.89 7.19 -2.49
N ARG A 116 -3.43 7.68 -1.33
CA ARG A 116 -3.22 9.13 -1.10
C ARG A 116 -2.22 9.72 -2.08
N VAL A 117 -1.08 9.04 -2.31
CA VAL A 117 -0.08 9.47 -3.29
C VAL A 117 -0.67 9.52 -4.71
N CYS A 118 -1.47 8.52 -5.10
CA CYS A 118 -2.17 8.52 -6.39
C CYS A 118 -3.12 9.72 -6.53
N LYS A 119 -3.95 9.98 -5.51
CA LYS A 119 -4.88 11.12 -5.50
C LYS A 119 -4.17 12.47 -5.55
N LEU A 120 -3.07 12.64 -4.81
CA LEU A 120 -2.27 13.87 -4.88
C LEU A 120 -1.74 14.13 -6.29
N CYS A 121 -1.28 13.08 -6.99
CA CYS A 121 -0.80 13.19 -8.36
C CYS A 121 -1.91 13.42 -9.39
N SER A 122 -3.13 12.93 -9.15
CA SER A 122 -4.30 13.24 -9.98
C SER A 122 -4.74 14.70 -9.84
N ASN A 123 -4.81 15.21 -8.60
CA ASN A 123 -5.33 16.56 -8.31
C ASN A 123 -4.39 17.70 -8.71
N GLY A 124 -3.07 17.49 -8.69
CA GLY A 124 -2.09 18.52 -9.10
C GLY A 124 -2.07 18.79 -10.61
N ASN A 125 -2.70 17.92 -11.41
CA ASN A 125 -2.69 17.96 -12.87
C ASN A 125 -3.93 18.65 -13.48
N SER A 126 -4.56 19.57 -12.74
CA SER A 126 -5.80 20.28 -13.10
C SER A 126 -5.72 21.23 -14.30
N SER A 127 -4.67 21.13 -15.13
CA SER A 127 -4.76 21.50 -16.55
C SER A 127 -5.41 20.34 -17.29
N ASN A 128 -6.74 20.30 -17.22
CA ASN A 128 -7.56 19.38 -17.99
C ASN A 128 -7.16 19.46 -19.47
N VAL A 129 -7.01 18.30 -20.12
CA VAL A 129 -6.61 18.04 -21.51
C VAL A 129 -5.12 17.69 -21.68
N ASP A 130 -4.83 16.39 -21.70
CA ASP A 130 -3.75 15.84 -22.53
C ASP A 130 -4.07 16.13 -24.01
N GLU A 131 -3.06 16.47 -24.83
CA GLU A 131 -3.17 16.62 -26.30
C GLU A 131 -3.78 15.39 -27.01
N CYS A 132 -3.98 14.27 -26.30
CA CYS A 132 -4.53 13.02 -26.81
C CYS A 132 -5.98 12.71 -26.35
N GLY A 133 -6.63 13.59 -25.59
CA GLY A 133 -8.06 13.44 -25.23
C GLY A 133 -8.42 12.24 -24.35
N ARG A 134 -7.44 11.57 -23.71
CA ARG A 134 -7.72 10.54 -22.70
C ARG A 134 -7.92 11.18 -21.33
N PHE A 135 -9.04 10.87 -20.69
CA PHE A 135 -9.24 11.15 -19.28
C PHE A 135 -8.09 10.51 -18.48
N LYS A 136 -7.39 11.28 -17.63
CA LYS A 136 -6.50 10.72 -16.61
C LYS A 136 -7.37 9.90 -15.65
N HIS A 137 -7.55 8.62 -15.94
CA HIS A 137 -8.18 7.71 -15.00
C HIS A 137 -7.36 7.72 -13.70
N ASP A 138 -8.04 7.82 -12.57
CA ASP A 138 -7.41 7.67 -11.26
C ASP A 138 -6.68 6.33 -11.21
N LEU A 139 -5.36 6.37 -10.96
CA LEU A 139 -4.50 5.17 -10.94
C LEU A 139 -4.98 4.13 -9.94
N LEU A 140 -5.51 4.61 -8.81
CA LEU A 140 -6.09 3.79 -7.74
C LEU A 140 -7.32 4.51 -7.20
N THR A 141 -8.44 3.79 -7.15
CA THR A 141 -9.73 4.31 -6.69
C THR A 141 -10.12 3.70 -5.34
N LEU A 142 -11.05 4.32 -4.60
CA LEU A 142 -11.53 3.75 -3.33
C LEU A 142 -12.09 2.32 -3.50
N PRO A 143 -12.86 1.99 -4.56
CA PRO A 143 -13.32 0.62 -4.80
C PRO A 143 -12.20 -0.41 -4.97
N ASP A 144 -10.99 -0.01 -5.36
CA ASP A 144 -9.85 -0.93 -5.44
C ASP A 144 -9.33 -1.35 -4.06
N LEU A 145 -9.66 -0.61 -2.98
CA LEU A 145 -9.24 -0.89 -1.60
C LEU A 145 -10.29 -1.76 -0.87
N GLN A 146 -10.19 -3.07 -1.05
CA GLN A 146 -11.11 -4.07 -0.51
C GLN A 146 -10.61 -4.65 0.82
N PHE A 147 -10.47 -3.77 1.81
CA PHE A 147 -10.09 -4.11 3.18
C PHE A 147 -10.69 -3.10 4.17
N PRO A 148 -10.90 -3.46 5.44
CA PRO A 148 -11.35 -2.51 6.47
C PRO A 148 -10.29 -1.43 6.74
N MET A 149 -10.69 -0.32 7.35
CA MET A 149 -9.73 0.69 7.82
C MET A 149 -8.66 0.07 8.74
N PRO A 150 -7.39 0.51 8.70
CA PRO A 150 -6.38 0.12 9.68
C PRO A 150 -6.87 0.34 11.11
N GLU A 151 -6.48 -0.56 11.99
CA GLU A 151 -6.84 -0.52 13.40
C GLU A 151 -6.00 0.53 14.15
N SER A 152 -6.43 0.88 15.36
CA SER A 152 -5.89 2.03 16.12
C SER A 152 -4.38 1.96 16.32
N ASP A 153 -3.75 3.13 16.39
CA ASP A 153 -2.32 3.26 16.62
C ASP A 153 -1.90 2.73 18.01
N GLU A 154 -2.82 2.56 18.95
CA GLU A 154 -2.55 1.97 20.26
C GLU A 154 -2.16 0.49 20.19
N LEU A 155 -2.77 -0.28 19.28
CA LEU A 155 -2.37 -1.68 19.03
C LEU A 155 -1.05 -1.72 18.26
N TRP A 156 -0.91 -0.84 17.26
CA TRP A 156 0.30 -0.76 16.46
C TRP A 156 1.55 -0.41 17.28
N ASN A 157 1.40 0.47 18.26
CA ASN A 157 2.49 0.93 19.14
C ASN A 157 2.67 0.06 20.40
N ALA A 158 2.19 -1.19 20.39
CA ALA A 158 2.40 -2.09 21.52
C ALA A 158 3.89 -2.32 21.80
N GLU A 159 4.27 -2.28 23.08
CA GLU A 159 5.67 -2.34 23.51
C GLU A 159 6.36 -3.68 23.21
N SER A 160 5.59 -4.75 23.04
CA SER A 160 6.11 -6.08 22.72
C SER A 160 5.06 -6.94 22.01
N ASN A 161 5.54 -8.00 21.33
CA ASN A 161 4.66 -9.00 20.71
C ASN A 161 3.74 -9.69 21.73
N ILE A 162 4.18 -9.85 22.97
CA ILE A 162 3.36 -10.42 24.06
C ILE A 162 2.25 -9.46 24.43
N ALA A 163 2.56 -8.17 24.64
CA ALA A 163 1.58 -7.14 24.94
C ALA A 163 0.52 -7.01 23.82
N LEU A 164 0.97 -7.05 22.55
CA LEU A 164 0.07 -7.06 21.41
C LEU A 164 -0.84 -8.28 21.40
N SER A 165 -0.28 -9.48 21.59
CA SER A 165 -1.06 -10.73 21.60
C SER A 165 -2.12 -10.73 22.71
N ASN A 166 -1.80 -10.20 23.88
CA ASN A 166 -2.76 -10.07 24.98
C ASN A 166 -3.88 -9.09 24.64
N ARG A 167 -3.56 -7.91 24.09
CA ARG A 167 -4.56 -6.94 23.65
C ARG A 167 -5.46 -7.48 22.54
N LEU A 168 -4.89 -8.26 21.61
CA LEU A 168 -5.65 -8.94 20.57
C LEU A 168 -6.52 -10.09 21.10
N ALA A 169 -6.18 -10.68 22.25
CA ALA A 169 -7.03 -11.66 22.91
C ALA A 169 -8.22 -10.99 23.63
N ASP A 170 -7.99 -9.81 24.21
CA ASP A 170 -9.02 -9.00 24.89
C ASP A 170 -10.03 -8.43 23.90
N ILE A 171 -9.57 -8.00 22.72
CA ILE A 171 -10.43 -7.63 21.59
C ILE A 171 -10.92 -8.94 20.98
N ASN A 172 -12.15 -9.36 21.34
CA ASN A 172 -12.83 -10.56 20.83
C ASN A 172 -12.24 -11.05 19.48
N PRO A 173 -11.74 -12.29 19.37
CA PRO A 173 -11.04 -12.76 18.16
C PRO A 173 -11.91 -12.71 16.88
N ASN A 174 -13.23 -12.62 17.03
CA ASN A 174 -14.15 -12.36 15.92
C ASN A 174 -14.26 -10.88 15.51
N ALA A 175 -13.91 -9.95 16.39
CA ALA A 175 -13.87 -8.50 16.19
C ALA A 175 -12.53 -8.01 15.60
N ALA A 176 -11.38 -8.52 16.07
CA ALA A 176 -10.05 -8.17 15.53
C ALA A 176 -9.79 -8.77 14.12
N LEU A 177 -10.61 -9.74 13.71
CA LEU A 177 -10.64 -10.30 12.34
C LEU A 177 -11.93 -9.90 11.59
N ASP A 178 -12.70 -8.93 12.11
CA ASP A 178 -13.98 -8.47 11.53
C ASP A 178 -13.82 -7.70 10.20
N GLY A 179 -12.59 -7.66 9.67
CA GLY A 179 -12.32 -7.35 8.27
C GLY A 179 -13.05 -8.26 7.27
N ARG A 180 -13.68 -9.36 7.72
CA ARG A 180 -14.59 -10.18 6.91
C ARG A 180 -15.90 -9.50 6.55
N ARG A 181 -16.39 -8.53 7.34
CA ARG A 181 -17.64 -7.84 7.02
C ARG A 181 -17.35 -6.80 5.95
N GLN A 182 -17.66 -7.15 4.70
CA GLN A 182 -17.48 -6.27 3.53
C GLN A 182 -18.04 -4.87 3.75
N LYS A 183 -19.15 -4.73 4.49
CA LYS A 183 -19.73 -3.43 4.87
C LYS A 183 -18.75 -2.47 5.57
N ASN A 184 -17.71 -2.97 6.23
CA ASN A 184 -16.70 -2.16 6.93
C ASN A 184 -15.49 -1.82 6.02
N TRP A 185 -15.49 -2.25 4.75
CA TRP A 185 -14.37 -2.01 3.83
C TRP A 185 -14.32 -0.56 3.35
N ILE A 186 -13.11 -0.09 3.08
CA ILE A 186 -12.84 1.25 2.56
C ILE A 186 -13.58 1.47 1.23
N SER A 187 -13.72 0.43 0.40
CA SER A 187 -14.51 0.47 -0.83
C SER A 187 -15.94 0.97 -0.65
N ASN A 188 -16.52 0.81 0.55
CA ASN A 188 -17.89 1.18 0.89
C ASN A 188 -18.00 2.52 1.63
N LEU A 189 -16.88 3.16 1.98
CA LEU A 189 -16.84 4.45 2.71
C LEU A 189 -17.05 5.67 1.81
N GLY A 190 -17.66 5.49 0.63
CA GLY A 190 -17.82 6.52 -0.41
C GLY A 190 -18.53 7.82 0.03
N GLU A 191 -19.20 7.84 1.18
CA GLU A 191 -19.90 9.02 1.72
C GLU A 191 -19.30 9.63 3.00
N LEU A 192 -18.30 9.01 3.65
CA LEU A 192 -17.95 9.36 5.05
C LEU A 192 -16.53 9.88 5.29
N CYS A 193 -15.68 10.03 4.28
CA CYS A 193 -14.24 10.19 4.52
C CYS A 193 -13.63 11.36 3.75
N SER A 194 -14.08 12.59 4.01
CA SER A 194 -13.25 13.78 3.75
C SER A 194 -12.44 14.17 5.00
N ASP A 195 -12.93 13.85 6.20
CA ASP A 195 -12.31 14.28 7.47
C ASP A 195 -11.43 13.20 8.13
N CYS A 196 -11.70 11.90 7.97
CA CYS A 196 -10.85 10.83 8.50
C CYS A 196 -9.58 10.53 7.66
N LEU A 197 -9.32 11.32 6.62
CA LEU A 197 -8.12 11.20 5.76
C LEU A 197 -7.07 12.28 6.01
N MET A 198 -7.28 13.18 6.97
CA MET A 198 -6.31 14.18 7.37
C MET A 198 -5.13 13.51 8.11
N ILE A 199 -3.91 13.86 7.69
CA ILE A 199 -2.66 13.61 8.42
C ILE A 199 -2.55 14.67 9.51
#